data_AF-A0A2H0DIC2-F1
#
_entry.id   AF-A0A2H0DIC2-F1
#
_cell.length_a   1.000
_cell.length_b   1.000
_cell.length_c   1.000
_cell.angle_alpha   90.00
_cell.angle_beta   90.00
_cell.angle_gamma   90.00
#
_symmetry.space_group_name_H-M   'P 1'
#
loop_
_entity.id
_entity.type
_entity.pdbx_description
1 polymer ?
#
loop_
_entity_poly.entity_id
_entity_poly.type
_entity_poly.pdbx_seq_one_letter_code
_entity_poly.pdbx_strand_id
1 'polypeptide(L)'
;MRARAGDQRGVALVQVLIMSVLLTILATGLLKMTFGTHVMVSKVRHTDIRKQWVEACMARKIAEWAQTGGACVSGSCSFGAGNPTVTVSCPSGRADFTVDN
;
A
#
# COMPACT_ATOMS: atom_id res chain seq x y z
N MET A 1 -26.02 16.60 -61.73
CA MET A 1 -26.24 16.93 -60.30
C MET A 1 -26.42 15.63 -59.52
N ARG A 2 -25.94 15.58 -58.26
CA ARG A 2 -26.08 14.50 -57.25
C ARG A 2 -24.92 13.50 -57.15
N ALA A 3 -23.80 13.99 -56.63
CA ALA A 3 -23.00 13.26 -55.66
C ALA A 3 -22.73 14.24 -54.50
N ARG A 4 -22.50 13.75 -53.27
CA ARG A 4 -22.14 14.51 -52.04
C ARG A 4 -23.25 14.89 -51.04
N ALA A 5 -24.18 13.97 -50.72
CA ALA A 5 -24.97 14.06 -49.47
C ALA A 5 -24.73 12.89 -48.50
N GLY A 6 -24.30 11.73 -49.00
CA GLY A 6 -23.96 10.56 -48.16
C GLY A 6 -22.58 10.62 -47.49
N ASP A 7 -21.61 11.25 -48.16
CA ASP A 7 -20.21 11.34 -47.71
C ASP A 7 -20.05 12.08 -46.37
N GLN A 8 -20.70 13.23 -46.22
CA GLN A 8 -20.60 14.06 -45.01
C GLN A 8 -21.23 13.41 -43.76
N ARG A 9 -22.29 12.62 -43.95
CA ARG A 9 -22.94 11.87 -42.85
C ARG A 9 -22.09 10.67 -42.43
N GLY A 10 -21.40 10.02 -43.38
CA GLY A 10 -20.44 8.95 -43.10
C GLY A 10 -19.23 9.45 -42.30
N VAL A 11 -18.67 10.61 -42.69
CA VAL A 11 -17.54 11.24 -41.98
C VAL A 11 -17.93 11.62 -40.54
N ALA A 12 -19.13 12.17 -40.33
CA ALA A 12 -19.60 12.51 -38.99
C ALA A 12 -19.74 11.27 -38.09
N LEU A 13 -20.27 10.16 -38.61
CA LEU A 13 -20.37 8.90 -37.87
C LEU A 13 -19.00 8.34 -37.49
N VAL A 14 -18.05 8.35 -38.43
CA VAL A 14 -16.67 7.90 -38.18
C VAL A 14 -16.00 8.76 -37.12
N GLN A 15 -16.17 10.08 -37.18
CA GLN A 15 -15.60 11.00 -36.22
C GLN A 15 -16.14 10.76 -34.80
N VAL A 16 -17.44 10.53 -34.65
CA VAL A 16 -18.04 10.20 -33.34
C VAL A 16 -17.51 8.87 -32.81
N LEU A 17 -17.29 7.89 -33.68
CA LEU A 17 -16.71 6.59 -33.32
C LEU A 17 -15.26 6.75 -32.84
N ILE A 18 -14.46 7.55 -33.54
CA ILE A 18 -13.07 7.83 -33.14
C ILE A 18 -13.03 8.56 -31.79
N MET A 19 -13.89 9.56 -31.61
CA MET A 19 -14.00 10.31 -30.35
C MET A 19 -14.41 9.40 -29.19
N SER A 20 -15.36 8.48 -29.39
CA SER A 20 -15.79 7.55 -28.32
C SER A 20 -14.69 6.55 -27.95
N VAL A 21 -13.94 6.04 -28.93
CA VAL A 21 -12.82 5.12 -28.69
C VAL A 21 -11.68 5.84 -27.96
N LEU A 22 -11.35 7.07 -28.35
CA LEU A 22 -10.33 7.86 -27.65
C LEU A 22 -10.71 8.13 -26.19
N LEU A 23 -11.98 8.46 -25.93
CA LEU A 23 -12.48 8.69 -24.57
C LEU A 23 -12.43 7.41 -23.72
N THR A 24 -12.75 6.24 -24.28
CA THR A 24 -12.67 4.97 -23.55
C THR A 24 -11.23 4.57 -23.23
N ILE A 25 -10.28 4.80 -24.15
CA ILE A 25 -8.84 4.58 -23.90
C ILE A 25 -8.31 5.53 -22.82
N LEU A 26 -8.67 6.82 -22.87
CA LEU A 26 -8.29 7.80 -21.84
C LEU A 26 -8.87 7.43 -20.47
N ALA A 27 -10.16 7.06 -20.41
CA ALA A 27 -10.81 6.66 -19.17
C ALA A 27 -10.16 5.41 -18.56
N THR A 28 -9.90 4.38 -19.38
CA THR A 28 -9.25 3.14 -18.91
C THR A 28 -7.80 3.37 -18.51
N GLY A 29 -7.07 4.25 -19.21
CA GLY A 29 -5.70 4.64 -18.86
C GLY A 29 -5.60 5.36 -17.52
N LEU A 30 -6.48 6.33 -17.27
CA LEU A 30 -6.54 7.06 -16.00
C LEU A 30 -6.89 6.15 -14.83
N LEU A 31 -7.88 5.27 -14.99
CA LEU A 31 -8.26 4.28 -13.97
C LEU A 31 -7.08 3.35 -13.62
N LYS A 32 -6.32 2.90 -14.61
CA LYS A 32 -5.15 2.04 -14.37
C LYS A 32 -4.06 2.75 -13.57
N MET A 33 -3.80 4.03 -13.87
CA MET A 33 -2.79 4.81 -13.15
C MET A 33 -3.19 5.10 -11.70
N THR A 34 -4.45 5.49 -11.46
CA THR A 34 -4.92 5.80 -10.10
C THR A 34 -4.99 4.55 -9.22
N PHE A 35 -5.50 3.43 -9.73
CA PHE A 35 -5.48 2.16 -8.98
C PHE A 35 -4.06 1.68 -8.71
N GLY A 36 -3.13 1.82 -9.66
CA GLY A 36 -1.74 1.44 -9.48
C GLY A 36 -1.04 2.21 -8.36
N THR A 37 -1.20 3.54 -8.34
CA THR A 37 -0.59 4.40 -7.32
C THR A 37 -1.20 4.20 -5.94
N HIS A 38 -2.53 4.09 -5.84
CA HIS A 38 -3.18 3.85 -4.55
C HIS A 38 -2.79 2.50 -3.93
N VAL A 39 -2.71 1.43 -4.72
CA VAL A 39 -2.31 0.10 -4.23
C VAL A 39 -0.85 0.08 -3.80
N MET A 40 0.05 0.74 -4.55
CA MET A 40 1.46 0.85 -4.19
C MET A 40 1.66 1.65 -2.90
N VAL A 41 1.01 2.81 -2.77
CA VAL A 41 1.08 3.67 -1.58
C VAL A 41 0.48 2.98 -0.35
N SER A 42 -0.61 2.23 -0.51
CA SER A 42 -1.24 1.50 0.60
C SER A 42 -0.31 0.42 1.15
N LYS A 43 0.37 -0.33 0.28
CA LYS A 43 1.35 -1.34 0.71
C LYS A 43 2.52 -0.71 1.46
N VAL A 44 3.08 0.38 0.93
CA VAL A 44 4.20 1.11 1.57
C VAL A 44 3.79 1.62 2.95
N ARG A 45 2.62 2.26 3.05
CA ARG A 45 2.11 2.78 4.33
C ARG A 45 1.89 1.68 5.37
N HIS A 46 1.37 0.53 4.96
CA HIS A 46 1.20 -0.61 5.87
C HIS A 46 2.53 -1.20 6.34
N THR A 47 3.55 -1.23 5.48
CA THR A 47 4.90 -1.65 5.88
C THR A 47 5.56 -0.65 6.84
N ASP A 48 5.39 0.65 6.58
CA ASP A 48 5.96 1.71 7.44
C ASP A 48 5.33 1.71 8.84
N ILE A 49 4.00 1.57 8.92
CA ILE A 49 3.28 1.51 10.20
C ILE A 49 3.73 0.28 11.01
N ARG A 50 3.84 -0.90 10.38
CA ARG A 50 4.36 -2.10 11.06
C ARG A 50 5.78 -1.91 11.58
N LYS A 51 6.64 -1.28 10.78
CA LYS A 51 8.02 -0.97 11.18
C LYS A 51 8.06 -0.03 12.38
N GLN A 52 7.23 1.02 12.39
CA GLN A 52 7.12 1.94 13.52
C GLN A 52 6.71 1.23 14.82
N TRP A 53 5.78 0.28 14.76
CA TRP A 53 5.40 -0.52 15.95
C TRP A 53 6.57 -1.37 16.47
N VAL A 54 7.34 -1.99 15.57
CA VAL A 54 8.53 -2.77 15.94
C VAL A 54 9.58 -1.86 16.58
N GLU A 55 9.89 -0.71 15.98
CA GLU A 55 10.85 0.26 16.52
C GLU A 55 10.42 0.78 17.90
N ALA A 56 9.13 1.07 18.08
CA ALA A 56 8.60 1.48 19.37
C ALA A 56 8.69 0.36 20.42
N CYS A 57 8.44 -0.90 20.04
CA CYS A 57 8.58 -2.03 20.95
C CYS A 57 10.05 -2.30 21.30
N MET A 58 10.93 -2.21 20.31
CA MET A 58 12.38 -2.34 20.49
C MET A 58 12.89 -1.29 21.49
N ALA A 59 12.47 -0.03 21.37
CA ALA A 59 12.85 1.02 22.33
C ALA A 59 12.41 0.69 23.76
N ARG A 60 11.18 0.16 23.95
CA ARG A 60 10.69 -0.26 25.28
C ARG A 60 11.51 -1.43 25.84
N LYS A 61 11.81 -2.42 25.01
CA LYS A 61 12.58 -3.60 25.43
C LYS A 61 14.04 -3.29 25.71
N ILE A 62 14.67 -2.40 24.96
CA ILE A 62 16.04 -1.92 25.25
C ILE A 62 16.09 -1.26 26.64
N ALA A 63 15.07 -0.48 27.02
CA ALA A 63 15.00 0.12 28.35
C ALA A 63 14.86 -0.94 29.47
N GLU A 64 14.10 -2.02 29.26
CA GLU A 64 14.04 -3.15 30.19
C GLU A 64 15.38 -3.91 30.26
N TRP A 65 16.01 -4.18 29.12
CA TRP A 65 17.28 -4.90 29.08
C TRP A 65 18.40 -4.13 29.77
N ALA A 66 18.36 -2.80 29.74
CA ALA A 66 19.29 -1.97 30.51
C ALA A 66 19.15 -2.22 32.03
N GLN A 67 17.95 -2.55 32.52
CA GLN A 67 17.72 -2.87 33.94
C GLN A 67 18.12 -4.31 34.30
N THR A 68 18.11 -5.23 33.34
CA THR A 68 18.47 -6.65 33.56
C THR A 68 19.95 -6.95 33.27
N GLY A 69 20.79 -5.93 33.14
CA GLY A 69 22.22 -6.11 32.86
C GLY A 69 22.53 -6.51 31.42
N GLY A 70 21.68 -6.15 30.46
CA GLY A 70 21.86 -6.42 29.03
C GLY A 70 21.31 -7.78 28.57
N ALA A 71 20.66 -8.53 29.46
CA ALA A 71 20.04 -9.80 29.09
C ALA A 71 18.80 -9.56 28.22
N CYS A 72 18.73 -10.23 27.07
CA CYS A 72 17.54 -10.21 26.21
C CYS A 72 16.38 -10.88 26.94
N VAL A 73 15.38 -10.08 27.31
CA VAL A 73 14.14 -10.52 27.95
C VAL A 73 13.02 -10.58 26.91
N SER A 74 12.46 -11.77 26.72
CA SER A 74 11.29 -11.99 25.86
C SER A 74 10.04 -11.34 26.44
N GLY A 75 9.09 -10.98 25.59
CA GLY A 75 7.79 -10.46 26.01
C GLY A 75 7.02 -9.85 24.86
N SER A 76 5.94 -9.13 25.16
CA SER A 76 5.12 -8.48 24.14
C SER A 76 4.90 -7.00 24.44
N CYS A 77 4.81 -6.21 23.37
CA CYS A 77 4.36 -4.83 23.41
C CYS A 77 2.98 -4.76 22.77
N SER A 78 1.96 -4.43 23.57
CA SER A 78 0.64 -4.06 23.05
C SER A 78 0.52 -2.55 22.96
N PHE A 79 -0.06 -2.08 21.86
CA PHE A 79 -0.28 -0.66 21.58
C PHE A 79 -1.76 -0.25 21.66
N GLY A 80 -2.58 -1.05 22.35
CA GLY A 80 -4.01 -0.79 22.53
C GLY A 80 -4.91 -1.68 21.67
N ALA A 81 -6.23 -1.61 21.92
CA ALA A 81 -7.21 -2.46 21.25
C ALA A 81 -7.29 -2.16 19.74
N GLY A 82 -7.15 -3.19 18.91
CA GLY A 82 -7.17 -3.09 17.44
C GLY A 82 -5.83 -2.75 16.79
N ASN A 83 -4.76 -2.56 17.58
CA ASN A 83 -3.40 -2.40 17.07
C ASN A 83 -2.63 -3.74 17.15
N PRO A 84 -1.65 -3.94 16.26
CA PRO A 84 -0.86 -5.17 16.27
C PRO A 84 -0.07 -5.30 17.57
N THR A 85 0.06 -6.54 18.04
CA THR A 85 0.93 -6.88 19.17
C THR A 85 2.30 -7.26 18.63
N VAL A 86 3.34 -6.61 19.14
CA VAL A 86 4.72 -6.97 18.78
C VAL A 86 5.27 -7.90 19.83
N THR A 87 5.56 -9.13 19.45
CA THR A 87 6.16 -10.16 20.27
C THR A 87 7.68 -10.16 20.07
N VAL A 88 8.42 -10.28 21.17
CA VAL A 88 9.88 -10.30 21.19
C VAL A 88 10.32 -11.63 21.76
N SER A 89 11.01 -12.41 20.93
CA SER A 89 11.60 -13.69 21.30
C SER A 89 13.11 -13.56 21.32
N CYS A 90 13.77 -14.28 22.22
CA CYS A 90 15.22 -14.20 22.39
C CYS A 90 15.90 -15.55 22.07
N PRO A 91 15.80 -16.09 20.84
CA PRO A 91 16.49 -17.33 20.51
C PRO A 91 18.01 -17.11 20.52
N SER A 92 18.70 -17.83 21.43
CA SER A 92 20.17 -17.97 21.42
C SER A 92 20.96 -16.64 21.36
N GLY A 93 20.50 -15.61 22.06
CA GLY A 93 21.21 -14.32 22.16
C GLY A 93 20.91 -13.32 21.04
N ARG A 94 19.93 -13.60 20.18
CA ARG A 94 19.35 -12.62 19.25
C ARG A 94 17.94 -12.25 19.69
N ALA A 95 17.56 -11.00 19.49
CA ALA A 95 16.19 -10.55 19.67
C ALA A 95 15.45 -10.59 18.33
N ASP A 96 14.46 -11.47 18.23
CA ASP A 96 13.54 -11.55 17.09
C ASP A 96 12.23 -10.85 17.43
N PHE A 97 11.78 -9.99 16.52
CA PHE A 97 10.55 -9.22 16.66
C PHE A 97 9.52 -9.69 15.63
N THR A 98 8.41 -10.21 16.14
CA THR A 98 7.28 -10.69 15.35
C THR A 98 6.07 -9.79 15.57
N VAL A 99 5.31 -9.54 14.51
CA VAL A 99 4.14 -8.65 14.55
C VAL A 99 2.89 -9.49 14.31
N ASP A 100 2.13 -9.71 15.38
CA ASP A 100 0.85 -10.42 15.37
C ASP A 100 -0.28 -9.40 15.22
N ASN A 101 -1.18 -9.64 14.25
CA ASN A 101 -2.31 -8.78 13.91
C ASN A 101 -3.59 -9.24 14.61
#